data_AF-A0A5K1H0Y8-F1
#
_entry.id   AF-A0A5K1H0Y8-F1
#
_cell.length_a   1.000
_cell.length_b   1.000
_cell.length_c   1.000
_cell.angle_alpha   90.00
_cell.angle_beta   90.00
_cell.angle_gamma   90.00
#
_symmetry.space_group_name_H-M   'P 1'
#
loop_
_entity.id
_entity.type
_entity.pdbx_description
1 polymer ?
#
loop_
_entity_poly.entity_id
_entity_poly.type
_entity_poly.pdbx_seq_one_letter_code
_entity_poly.pdbx_strand_id
1 'polypeptide(L)' 'IRCKNPRLCSSRGVKVVLTDNNSNKETGWVLSNKAFMAMSRPGMGLELKKLGIVDIEFK' A
#
# COMPACT_ATOMS: atom_id res chain seq x y z
N ILE A 1 0.71 5.83 5.17
CA ILE A 1 0.99 4.42 4.82
C ILE A 1 2.15 4.37 3.82
N ARG A 2 3.14 3.52 4.02
CA ARG A 2 4.29 3.35 3.12
C ARG A 2 4.70 1.88 3.05
N CYS A 3 4.90 1.33 1.85
CA CYS A 3 5.42 -0.03 1.72
C CYS A 3 6.95 -0.10 1.88
N LYS A 4 7.46 -1.24 2.34
CA LYS A 4 8.87 -1.37 2.78
C LYS A 4 9.87 -1.72 1.68
N ASN A 5 9.45 -2.36 0.58
CA ASN A 5 10.38 -2.80 -0.48
C ASN A 5 10.97 -1.60 -1.25
N PRO A 6 12.24 -1.23 -1.08
CA PRO A 6 12.79 0.00 -1.65
C PRO A 6 12.95 -0.02 -3.18
N ARG A 7 12.90 -1.22 -3.80
CA ARG A 7 12.95 -1.36 -5.27
C ARG A 7 11.65 -0.92 -5.93
N LEU A 8 10.52 -1.13 -5.25
CA LEU A 8 9.19 -0.83 -5.78
C LEU A 8 8.56 0.38 -5.10
N CYS A 9 8.80 0.57 -3.81
CA CYS A 9 8.12 1.55 -2.96
C CYS A 9 8.82 2.91 -2.96
N SER A 10 8.02 3.97 -2.95
CA SER A 10 8.46 5.33 -2.69
C SER A 10 8.74 5.52 -1.19
N SER A 11 9.77 6.31 -0.86
CA SER A 11 10.08 6.69 0.53
C SER A 11 9.06 7.64 1.14
N ARG A 12 8.25 8.32 0.31
CA ARG A 12 7.24 9.30 0.76
C ARG A 12 6.00 8.66 1.35
N GLY A 13 5.66 7.45 0.89
CA GLY A 13 4.37 6.83 1.18
C GLY A 13 3.19 7.61 0.61
N VAL A 14 1.99 7.24 1.07
CA VAL A 14 0.69 7.79 0.66
C VAL A 14 -0.13 8.12 1.90
N LYS A 15 -0.79 9.28 1.88
CA LYS A 15 -1.82 9.64 2.84
C LYS A 15 -3.15 9.02 2.39
N VAL A 16 -3.81 8.31 3.29
CA VAL A 16 -5.11 7.69 3.06
C VAL A 16 -6.09 8.16 4.12
N VAL A 17 -7.38 8.04 3.84
CA VAL A 17 -8.46 8.28 4.80
C VAL A 17 -9.11 6.94 5.07
N LEU A 18 -9.37 6.63 6.34
CA LEU A 18 -10.11 5.44 6.73
C LEU A 18 -11.59 5.66 6.41
N THR A 19 -12.15 4.84 5.52
CA THR A 19 -13.53 4.98 5.04
C THR A 19 -14.41 3.77 5.32
N ASP A 20 -13.82 2.64 5.71
CA ASP A 20 -14.52 1.37 5.86
C ASP A 20 -13.83 0.47 6.91
N ASN A 21 -14.51 -0.58 7.33
CA ASN A 21 -14.00 -1.60 8.24
C ASN A 21 -14.06 -2.98 7.58
N ASN A 22 -12.95 -3.72 7.63
CA ASN A 22 -12.91 -5.11 7.18
C ASN A 22 -12.93 -6.02 8.41
N SER A 23 -13.92 -6.91 8.50
CA SER A 23 -14.13 -7.82 9.63
C SER A 23 -13.23 -9.08 9.58
N ASN A 24 -12.15 -9.06 8.80
CA ASN A 24 -11.16 -10.13 8.80
C ASN A 24 -10.36 -10.15 10.11
N LYS A 25 -9.85 -11.32 10.49
CA LYS A 25 -9.06 -11.49 11.73
C LYS A 25 -7.59 -11.14 11.57
N GLU A 26 -7.15 -10.83 10.36
CA GLU A 26 -5.76 -10.48 10.06
C GLU A 26 -5.50 -9.01 10.37
N THR A 27 -4.38 -8.72 11.03
CA THR A 27 -3.91 -7.35 11.25
C THR A 27 -3.31 -6.81 9.96
N GLY A 28 -4.08 -6.04 9.20
CA GLY A 28 -3.64 -5.46 7.93
C GLY A 28 -4.54 -4.33 7.44
N TRP A 29 -4.09 -3.64 6.39
CA TRP A 29 -4.84 -2.56 5.73
C TRP A 29 -5.27 -3.00 4.34
N VAL A 30 -6.57 -3.06 4.09
CA VAL A 30 -7.09 -3.23 2.73
C VAL A 30 -7.19 -1.85 2.09
N LEU A 31 -6.39 -1.62 1.05
CA LEU A 31 -6.34 -0.35 0.35
C LEU A 31 -7.11 -0.44 -0.97
N SER A 32 -7.68 0.69 -1.40
CA SER A 32 -8.13 0.81 -2.79
C SER A 32 -6.96 0.60 -3.75
N ASN A 33 -7.23 0.07 -4.95
CA ASN A 33 -6.21 -0.12 -5.99
C ASN A 33 -5.37 1.14 -6.24
N LYS A 34 -6.02 2.31 -6.25
CA LYS A 34 -5.36 3.61 -6.44
C LYS A 34 -4.38 3.91 -5.30
N ALA A 35 -4.80 3.75 -4.05
CA ALA A 35 -3.94 3.99 -2.89
C ALA A 35 -2.79 2.99 -2.81
N PHE A 36 -3.05 1.71 -3.13
CA PHE A 36 -2.04 0.66 -3.12
C PHE A 36 -0.94 0.95 -4.14
N MET A 37 -1.31 1.24 -5.39
CA MET A 37 -0.37 1.58 -6.46
C MET A 37 0.38 2.89 -6.18
N ALA A 38 -0.26 3.88 -5.56
CA ALA A 38 0.37 5.17 -5.26
C ALA A 38 1.56 5.06 -4.27
N MET A 39 1.70 3.95 -3.55
CA MET A 39 2.87 3.70 -2.70
C MET A 39 4.14 3.41 -3.51
N SER A 40 4.01 3.12 -4.80
CA SER A 40 5.14 2.74 -5.65
C SER A 40 5.99 3.95 -6.06
N ARG A 41 7.18 3.66 -6.59
CA ARG A 41 7.95 4.58 -7.43
C ARG A 41 7.18 4.89 -8.73
N PRO A 42 7.49 6.01 -9.41
CA PRO A 42 6.95 6.29 -10.73
C PRO A 42 7.15 5.09 -11.67
N GLY A 43 6.08 4.66 -12.35
CA GLY A 43 6.09 3.52 -13.28
C GLY A 43 5.91 2.14 -12.63
N MET A 44 6.10 1.98 -11.32
CA MET A 44 6.12 0.67 -10.64
C MET A 44 4.78 0.24 -10.05
N GLY A 45 3.70 0.95 -10.34
CA GLY A 45 2.40 0.74 -9.68
C GLY A 45 1.80 -0.61 -10.03
N LEU A 46 1.93 -1.04 -11.29
CA LEU A 46 1.40 -2.32 -11.75
C LEU A 46 2.20 -3.49 -11.17
N GLU A 47 3.53 -3.38 -11.09
CA GLU A 47 4.39 -4.35 -10.43
C GLU A 47 4.02 -4.51 -8.96
N LEU A 48 3.85 -3.38 -8.25
CA LEU A 48 3.45 -3.41 -6.85
C LEU A 48 2.09 -4.09 -6.71
N LYS A 49 1.10 -3.71 -7.53
CA LYS A 49 -0.26 -4.31 -7.51
C LYS A 49 -0.25 -5.82 -7.74
N LYS A 50 0.62 -6.34 -8.62
CA LYS A 50 0.75 -7.77 -8.88
C LYS A 50 1.16 -8.58 -7.65
N LEU A 51 1.85 -7.97 -6.67
CA LEU A 51 2.22 -8.64 -5.42
C LEU A 51 1.01 -8.92 -4.51
N GLY A 52 -0.05 -8.09 -4.60
CA GLY A 52 -1.26 -8.20 -3.78
C GLY A 52 -1.07 -7.80 -2.32
N ILE A 53 -0.13 -8.41 -1.61
CA ILE A 53 0.16 -8.19 -0.20
C ILE A 53 1.61 -7.73 -0.05
N VAL A 54 1.83 -6.66 0.72
CA VAL A 54 3.17 -6.12 1.00
C VAL A 54 3.27 -5.64 2.44
N ASP A 55 4.47 -5.72 3.00
CA ASP A 55 4.75 -5.10 4.29
C ASP A 55 4.69 -3.58 4.20
N ILE A 56 4.05 -2.97 5.18
CA ILE A 56 3.91 -1.53 5.29
C ILE A 56 4.36 -1.00 6.65
N GLU A 57 4.52 0.31 6.71
CA GLU A 57 4.54 1.11 7.92
C GLU A 57 3.50 2.23 7.82
N PHE A 58 2.95 2.63 8.96
CA PHE A 58 1.95 3.69 9.06
C PHE A 58 2.10 4.41 10.41
N LYS A 59 1.63 5.65 10.45
CA LYS A 59 1.54 6.52 11.63
C LYS A 59 0.19 7.19 11.60
#